data_AF-A0A2G6LF57-F1
#
_entry.id   AF-A0A2G6LF57-F1
#
_cell.length_a   1.000
_cell.length_b   1.000
_cell.length_c   1.000
_cell.angle_alpha   90.00
_cell.angle_beta   90.00
_cell.angle_gamma   90.00
#
_symmetry.space_group_name_H-M   'P 1'
#
loop_
_entity.id
_entity.type
_entity.pdbx_description
1 polymer ?
#
loop_
_entity_poly.entity_id
_entity_poly.type
_entity_poly.pdbx_seq_one_letter_code
_entity_poly.pdbx_strand_id
1 'polypeptide(L)'
;MNLFEFDLKDYFSSEKIYMELKSYFNNTIDFLPQDDYWDIIDKETNRKIVGLDILYRDMNDEYAVYVQGIANFSEINIMQSFYKYFAVKYNTMVLFNGFTEQTCQMLFQYNKNVLYEAYSYTNEKGIDCVVPYKIINEIN
;
A
#
# COMPACT_ATOMS: atom_id res chain seq x y z
N MET A 1 12.95 1.20 -2.03
CA MET A 1 11.65 1.17 -2.74
C MET A 1 10.67 0.39 -1.87
N ASN A 2 9.55 1.00 -1.49
CA ASN A 2 8.56 0.33 -0.62
C ASN A 2 7.43 -0.22 -1.46
N LEU A 3 7.21 -1.53 -1.40
CA LEU A 3 6.10 -2.23 -2.06
C LEU A 3 4.91 -2.34 -1.09
N PHE A 4 3.71 -2.05 -1.57
CA PHE A 4 2.47 -2.26 -0.85
C PHE A 4 1.36 -2.78 -1.77
N GLU A 5 0.35 -3.43 -1.18
CA GLU A 5 -0.84 -3.95 -1.87
C GLU A 5 -2.08 -3.83 -0.97
N PHE A 6 -3.23 -3.50 -1.57
CA PHE A 6 -4.55 -3.57 -0.94
C PHE A 6 -5.68 -3.74 -1.97
N ASP A 7 -6.83 -4.23 -1.50
CA ASP A 7 -8.07 -4.38 -2.29
C ASP A 7 -9.03 -3.23 -1.98
N LEU A 8 -9.58 -2.62 -3.03
CA LEU A 8 -10.67 -1.67 -2.99
C LEU A 8 -11.94 -2.31 -3.56
N LYS A 9 -12.76 -2.87 -2.67
CA LYS A 9 -14.13 -3.22 -3.02
C LYS A 9 -14.89 -1.93 -3.39
N ASP A 10 -15.56 -1.92 -4.53
CA ASP A 10 -16.43 -0.84 -5.04
C ASP A 10 -15.76 0.40 -5.70
N TYR A 11 -14.44 0.42 -5.96
CA TYR A 11 -13.81 1.53 -6.71
C TYR A 11 -13.62 1.21 -8.20
N PHE A 12 -14.32 1.91 -9.09
CA PHE A 12 -14.42 1.50 -10.50
C PHE A 12 -13.47 2.19 -11.50
N SER A 13 -12.62 3.14 -11.10
CA SER A 13 -11.73 3.80 -12.07
C SER A 13 -10.42 4.28 -11.45
N SER A 14 -9.31 4.00 -12.13
CA SER A 14 -7.97 4.49 -11.81
C SER A 14 -7.94 6.01 -11.67
N GLU A 15 -8.59 6.75 -12.57
CA GLU A 15 -8.67 8.21 -12.54
C GLU A 15 -9.22 8.74 -11.20
N LYS A 16 -10.34 8.19 -10.72
CA LYS A 16 -10.91 8.56 -9.41
C LYS A 16 -9.96 8.26 -8.26
N ILE A 17 -9.28 7.11 -8.29
CA ILE A 17 -8.28 6.74 -7.27
C ILE A 17 -7.15 7.79 -7.25
N TYR A 18 -6.57 8.11 -8.40
CA TYR A 18 -5.53 9.14 -8.50
C TYR A 18 -6.00 10.52 -8.03
N MET A 19 -7.18 10.95 -8.44
CA MET A 19 -7.75 12.25 -8.05
C MET A 19 -7.94 12.35 -6.54
N GLU A 20 -8.48 11.31 -5.91
CA GLU A 20 -8.72 11.28 -4.48
C GLU A 20 -7.41 11.30 -3.69
N LEU A 21 -6.44 10.47 -4.10
CA LEU A 21 -5.12 10.43 -3.46
C LEU A 21 -4.38 11.76 -3.59
N LYS A 22 -4.42 12.37 -4.78
CA LYS A 22 -3.85 13.69 -5.02
C LYS A 22 -4.54 14.77 -4.18
N SER A 23 -5.86 14.67 -3.99
CA SER A 23 -6.59 15.60 -3.13
C SER A 23 -6.21 15.45 -1.66
N TYR A 24 -6.02 14.22 -1.17
CA TYR A 24 -5.75 13.95 0.25
C TYR A 24 -4.30 14.22 0.64
N PHE A 25 -3.33 13.76 -0.15
CA PHE A 25 -1.89 13.94 0.13
C PHE A 25 -1.29 15.15 -0.61
N ASN A 26 -2.14 16.13 -0.95
CA ASN A 26 -1.74 17.30 -1.73
C ASN A 26 -0.43 17.92 -1.20
N ASN A 27 0.52 18.18 -2.08
CA ASN A 27 1.85 18.72 -1.79
C ASN A 27 2.73 17.86 -0.85
N THR A 28 2.29 16.67 -0.43
CA THR A 28 3.05 15.76 0.45
C THR A 28 3.59 14.57 -0.33
N ILE A 29 2.76 13.98 -1.18
CA ILE A 29 3.09 12.82 -2.02
C ILE A 29 2.54 13.07 -3.42
N ASP A 30 3.38 12.84 -4.42
CA ASP A 30 2.98 12.79 -5.82
C ASP A 30 2.67 11.36 -6.23
N PHE A 31 1.60 11.20 -7.02
CA PHE A 31 1.17 9.91 -7.54
C PHE A 31 1.34 9.88 -9.05
N LEU A 32 1.93 8.80 -9.56
CA LEU A 32 2.12 8.55 -10.98
C LEU A 32 1.63 7.14 -11.34
N PRO A 33 1.22 6.89 -12.60
CA PRO A 33 1.25 5.55 -13.18
C PRO A 33 2.60 4.88 -12.94
N GLN A 34 2.60 3.57 -12.68
CA GLN A 34 3.82 2.83 -12.40
C GLN A 34 4.82 2.92 -13.56
N ASP A 35 4.35 2.88 -14.80
CA ASP A 35 5.18 3.07 -16.00
C ASP A 35 5.91 4.42 -15.98
N ASP A 36 5.18 5.51 -15.72
CA ASP A 36 5.74 6.86 -15.62
C ASP A 36 6.73 7.00 -14.43
N TYR A 37 6.50 6.25 -13.36
CA TYR A 37 7.40 6.21 -12.21
C TYR A 37 8.74 5.56 -12.56
N TRP A 38 8.73 4.47 -13.34
CA TRP A 38 9.96 3.81 -13.78
C TRP A 38 10.86 4.72 -14.62
N ASP A 39 10.26 5.62 -15.42
CA ASP A 39 11.00 6.59 -16.24
C ASP A 39 11.73 7.69 -15.44
N ILE A 40 11.43 7.82 -14.15
CA ILE A 40 11.98 8.86 -13.28
C ILE A 40 12.64 8.34 -12.01
N ILE A 41 12.60 7.04 -11.74
CA ILE A 41 13.09 6.48 -10.47
C ILE A 41 14.58 6.75 -10.23
N ASP A 42 15.38 6.76 -11.30
CA ASP A 42 16.83 7.00 -11.25
C ASP A 42 17.19 8.48 -11.29
N LYS A 43 16.20 9.38 -11.43
CA LYS A 43 16.44 10.83 -11.42
C LYS A 43 16.43 11.31 -9.99
N GLU A 44 17.51 11.96 -9.56
CA GLU A 44 17.54 12.64 -8.27
C GLU A 44 16.39 13.66 -8.18
N THR A 45 15.52 13.45 -7.20
CA THR A 45 14.36 14.31 -6.95
C THR A 45 14.12 14.43 -5.46
N ASN A 46 13.83 15.65 -5.02
CA ASN A 46 13.39 15.91 -3.64
C ASN A 46 11.89 15.65 -3.46
N ARG A 47 11.18 15.28 -4.52
CA ARG A 47 9.76 14.96 -4.48
C ARG A 47 9.56 13.55 -3.94
N LYS A 48 8.54 13.39 -3.10
CA LYS A 48 8.06 12.10 -2.60
C LYS A 48 7.06 11.56 -3.59
N ILE A 49 7.41 10.48 -4.28
CA ILE A 49 6.65 9.94 -5.39
C ILE A 49 6.29 8.49 -5.09
N VAL A 50 5.02 8.17 -5.35
CA VAL A 50 4.50 6.81 -5.38
C VAL A 50 4.06 6.48 -6.80
N GLY A 51 4.69 5.47 -7.40
CA GLY A 51 4.19 4.82 -8.61
C GLY A 51 3.10 3.82 -8.23
N LEU A 52 1.91 3.97 -8.80
CA LEU A 52 0.75 3.12 -8.56
C LEU A 52 0.46 2.26 -9.78
N ASP A 53 0.15 0.99 -9.54
CA ASP A 53 -0.43 0.08 -10.50
C ASP A 53 -1.79 -0.39 -9.97
N ILE A 54 -2.82 -0.27 -10.81
CA ILE A 54 -4.22 -0.48 -10.44
C ILE A 54 -4.74 -1.59 -11.33
N LEU A 55 -4.91 -2.75 -10.72
CA LEU A 55 -5.26 -4.00 -11.37
C LEU A 55 -6.72 -4.34 -11.09
N TYR A 56 -7.43 -4.75 -12.14
CA TYR A 56 -8.82 -5.17 -12.04
C TYR A 56 -8.86 -6.70 -12.17
N ARG A 57 -9.32 -7.38 -11.12
CA ARG A 57 -9.52 -8.84 -11.16
C ARG A 57 -11.00 -9.16 -11.07
N ASP A 58 -11.41 -10.05 -11.96
CA ASP A 58 -12.70 -10.73 -11.89
C ASP A 58 -12.46 -12.10 -11.24
N MET A 59 -12.96 -12.29 -10.02
CA MET A 59 -12.87 -13.57 -9.31
C MET A 59 -14.27 -14.02 -8.90
N ASN A 60 -14.81 -15.02 -9.61
CA ASN A 60 -16.05 -15.72 -9.27
C ASN A 60 -17.22 -14.78 -8.91
N ASP A 61 -17.59 -13.88 -9.83
CA ASP A 61 -18.69 -12.91 -9.69
C ASP A 61 -18.44 -11.75 -8.70
N GLU A 62 -17.24 -11.64 -8.10
CA GLU A 62 -16.80 -10.45 -7.37
C GLU A 62 -15.74 -9.67 -8.17
N TYR A 63 -16.02 -8.38 -8.43
CA TYR A 63 -15.05 -7.44 -9.01
C TYR A 63 -14.20 -6.83 -7.89
N ALA A 64 -12.90 -7.08 -7.94
CA ALA A 64 -11.94 -6.55 -6.97
C ALA A 64 -10.90 -5.66 -7.68
N VAL A 65 -10.59 -4.52 -7.05
CA VAL A 65 -9.60 -3.58 -7.56
C VAL A 65 -8.40 -3.62 -6.65
N TYR A 66 -7.32 -4.21 -7.15
CA TYR A 66 -6.06 -4.32 -6.46
C TYR A 66 -5.20 -3.10 -6.78
N VAL A 67 -4.77 -2.39 -5.75
CA VAL A 67 -3.81 -1.30 -5.90
C VAL A 67 -2.50 -1.77 -5.30
N GLN A 68 -1.46 -1.77 -6.13
CA GLN A 68 -0.09 -1.98 -5.70
C GLN A 68 0.75 -0.74 -6.03
N GLY A 69 1.86 -0.55 -5.33
CA GLY A 69 2.70 0.59 -5.64
C GLY A 69 4.09 0.57 -5.04
N ILE A 70 4.91 1.51 -5.53
CA ILE A 70 6.32 1.66 -5.19
C ILE A 70 6.58 3.10 -4.78
N ALA A 71 7.15 3.31 -3.59
CA ALA A 71 7.54 4.64 -3.11
C ALA A 71 9.07 4.87 -3.21
N ASN A 72 9.48 6.08 -3.61
CA ASN A 72 10.90 6.52 -3.67
C ASN A 72 11.46 7.07 -2.33
N PHE A 73 10.66 7.08 -1.26
CA PHE A 73 10.99 7.70 0.02
C PHE A 73 10.78 6.70 1.17
N SER A 74 11.43 6.88 2.33
CA SER A 74 11.40 5.90 3.43
C SER A 74 10.98 6.47 4.79
N GLU A 75 10.54 7.73 4.84
CA GLU A 75 10.10 8.36 6.08
C GLU A 75 8.88 7.64 6.67
N ILE A 76 9.10 6.99 7.82
CA ILE A 76 8.13 6.12 8.46
C ILE A 76 6.79 6.80 8.77
N ASN A 77 6.81 8.08 9.19
CA ASN A 77 5.60 8.84 9.51
C ASN A 77 4.72 9.08 8.27
N ILE A 78 5.35 9.31 7.11
CA ILE A 78 4.63 9.55 5.85
C ILE A 78 4.08 8.23 5.33
N MET A 79 4.86 7.16 5.36
CA MET A 79 4.39 5.82 4.99
C MET A 79 3.24 5.33 5.88
N GLN A 80 3.34 5.50 7.20
CA GLN A 80 2.26 5.14 8.11
C GLN A 80 0.99 5.95 7.83
N SER A 81 1.11 7.25 7.60
CA SER A 81 -0.03 8.11 7.24
C SER A 81 -0.68 7.67 5.92
N PHE A 82 0.16 7.28 4.95
CA PHE A 82 -0.27 6.78 3.65
C PHE A 82 -1.04 5.45 3.77
N TYR A 83 -0.46 4.44 4.41
CA TYR A 83 -1.12 3.13 4.60
C TYR A 83 -2.35 3.20 5.50
N LYS A 84 -2.29 4.02 6.56
CA LYS A 84 -3.44 4.25 7.46
C LYS A 84 -4.64 4.80 6.70
N TYR A 85 -4.42 5.77 5.80
CA TYR A 85 -5.50 6.36 5.04
C TYR A 85 -6.29 5.30 4.27
N PHE A 86 -5.62 4.38 3.55
CA PHE A 86 -6.34 3.33 2.82
C PHE A 86 -7.08 2.38 3.76
N ALA A 87 -6.40 1.90 4.81
CA ALA A 87 -6.98 0.93 5.72
C ALA A 87 -8.25 1.46 6.40
N VAL A 88 -8.26 2.74 6.79
CA VAL A 88 -9.41 3.38 7.43
C VAL A 88 -10.47 3.79 6.41
N LYS A 89 -10.09 4.50 5.34
CA LYS A 89 -11.03 5.07 4.36
C LYS A 89 -11.82 3.98 3.64
N TYR A 90 -11.15 2.90 3.25
CA TYR A 90 -11.74 1.82 2.48
C TYR A 90 -12.06 0.59 3.32
N ASN A 91 -11.87 0.69 4.65
CA ASN A 91 -12.08 -0.41 5.59
C ASN A 91 -11.41 -1.71 5.08
N THR A 92 -10.19 -1.56 4.57
CA THR A 92 -9.44 -2.62 3.89
C THR A 92 -8.18 -2.99 4.65
N MET A 93 -7.64 -4.15 4.34
CA MET A 93 -6.34 -4.57 4.83
C MET A 93 -5.26 -4.03 3.88
N VAL A 94 -4.22 -3.42 4.44
CA VAL A 94 -3.07 -2.94 3.66
C VAL A 94 -1.83 -3.72 4.08
N LEU A 95 -1.22 -4.38 3.11
CA LEU A 95 0.03 -5.11 3.28
C LEU A 95 1.18 -4.28 2.73
N PHE A 96 2.27 -4.18 3.47
CA PHE A 96 3.48 -3.52 2.99
C PHE A 96 4.73 -4.14 3.60
N ASN A 97 5.81 -4.19 2.83
CA ASN A 97 7.11 -4.59 3.34
C ASN A 97 7.77 -3.37 4.00
N GLY A 98 8.32 -3.53 5.22
CA GLY A 98 9.09 -2.49 5.91
C GLY A 98 10.55 -2.46 5.45
N PHE A 99 11.16 -1.27 5.43
CA PHE A 99 12.48 -1.04 4.82
C PHE A 99 13.37 -0.02 5.53
N THR A 100 13.30 0.11 6.86
CA THR A 100 14.47 0.64 7.57
C THR A 100 15.58 -0.43 7.56
N GLU A 101 16.86 -0.09 7.73
CA GLU A 101 17.94 -1.10 7.92
C GLU A 101 17.59 -2.14 9.01
N GLN A 102 16.72 -1.77 9.95
CA GLN A 102 16.25 -2.62 11.05
C GLN A 102 14.97 -3.43 10.71
N THR A 103 14.23 -3.09 9.67
CA THR A 103 12.92 -3.70 9.33
C THR A 103 12.85 -4.28 7.91
N CYS A 104 13.91 -4.16 7.10
CA CYS A 104 14.05 -4.91 5.85
C CYS A 104 13.71 -6.38 6.10
N GLN A 105 12.77 -6.93 5.32
CA GLN A 105 12.19 -8.30 5.42
C GLN A 105 11.00 -8.48 6.37
N MET A 106 10.55 -7.43 7.08
CA MET A 106 9.35 -7.51 7.92
C MET A 106 8.12 -7.12 7.10
N LEU A 107 7.13 -8.02 7.05
CA LEU A 107 5.81 -7.73 6.50
C LEU A 107 5.01 -6.99 7.57
N PHE A 108 4.37 -5.89 7.21
CA PHE A 108 3.47 -5.15 8.08
C PHE A 108 2.06 -5.18 7.51
N GLN A 109 1.10 -5.22 8.42
CA GLN A 109 -0.31 -5.26 8.11
C GLN A 109 -1.02 -4.13 8.86
N TYR A 110 -1.59 -3.19 8.13
CA TYR A 110 -2.61 -2.29 8.68
C TYR A 110 -3.98 -2.97 8.52
N ASN A 111 -4.67 -3.19 9.65
CA ASN A 111 -6.05 -3.65 9.68
C ASN A 111 -6.86 -2.62 10.48
N LYS A 112 -7.64 -1.80 9.76
CA LYS A 112 -8.39 -0.68 10.32
C LYS A 112 -7.46 0.27 11.10
N ASN A 113 -7.59 0.31 12.43
CA ASN A 113 -6.87 1.23 13.31
C ASN A 113 -5.60 0.63 13.95
N VAL A 114 -5.27 -0.62 13.64
CA VAL A 114 -4.16 -1.33 14.27
C VAL A 114 -3.10 -1.70 13.22
N LEU A 115 -1.85 -1.39 13.56
CA LEU A 115 -0.66 -1.79 12.81
C LEU A 115 -0.05 -3.03 13.46
N TYR A 116 0.18 -4.06 12.66
CA TYR A 116 0.85 -5.28 13.06
C TYR A 116 2.16 -5.49 12.30
N GLU A 117 3.16 -6.08 12.96
CA GLU A 117 4.12 -6.93 12.26
C GLU A 117 3.40 -8.25 11.92
N ALA A 118 3.59 -8.75 10.70
CA ALA A 118 2.96 -9.92 10.14
C ALA A 118 3.99 -10.86 9.50
N TYR A 119 3.61 -12.10 9.28
CA TYR A 119 4.37 -13.05 8.46
C TYR A 119 3.45 -13.69 7.43
N SER A 120 4.03 -14.08 6.29
CA SER A 120 3.36 -14.84 5.25
C SER A 120 3.72 -16.32 5.33
N TYR A 121 2.74 -17.21 5.16
CA TYR A 121 2.98 -18.63 4.95
C TYR A 121 1.94 -19.19 3.97
N THR A 122 2.31 -20.23 3.23
CA THR A 122 1.36 -20.98 2.38
C THR A 122 0.78 -22.11 3.21
N ASN A 123 -0.55 -22.16 3.31
CA ASN A 123 -1.22 -23.22 4.08
C ASN A 123 -1.21 -24.57 3.34
N GLU A 124 -1.74 -25.62 3.98
CA GLU A 124 -1.77 -26.99 3.45
C GLU A 124 -2.53 -27.13 2.12
N LYS A 125 -3.35 -26.13 1.76
CA LYS A 125 -4.12 -26.08 0.50
C LYS A 125 -3.43 -25.26 -0.60
N GLY A 126 -2.20 -24.80 -0.37
CA GLY A 126 -1.47 -23.96 -1.33
C GLY A 126 -1.94 -22.50 -1.35
N ILE A 127 -2.66 -22.04 -0.32
CA ILE A 127 -3.17 -20.67 -0.25
C ILE A 127 -2.21 -19.83 0.60
N ASP A 128 -1.74 -18.73 0.03
CA ASP A 128 -0.92 -17.76 0.75
C ASP A 128 -1.76 -17.02 1.81
N CYS A 129 -1.28 -17.06 3.05
CA CYS A 129 -1.92 -16.51 4.22
C CYS A 129 -0.99 -15.49 4.85
N VAL A 130 -1.53 -14.33 5.20
CA VAL A 130 -0.84 -13.32 6.02
C VAL A 130 -1.42 -13.34 7.42
N VAL A 131 -0.55 -13.49 8.42
CA VAL A 131 -0.95 -13.57 9.83
C VAL A 131 -0.27 -12.46 10.63
N PRO A 132 -1.04 -11.60 11.31
CA PRO A 132 -0.49 -10.64 12.25
C PRO A 132 0.06 -11.40 13.46
N TYR A 133 1.29 -11.07 13.89
CA TYR A 133 1.93 -11.74 15.03
C TYR A 133 2.22 -10.80 16.20
N LYS A 134 2.37 -9.49 15.94
CA LYS A 134 2.69 -8.51 16.98
C LYS A 134 2.07 -7.16 16.66
N ILE A 135 1.33 -6.61 17.63
CA ILE A 135 0.80 -5.25 17.56
C ILE A 135 1.97 -4.28 17.73
N ILE A 136 2.06 -3.31 16.82
CA ILE A 136 3.08 -2.25 16.84
C ILE A 136 2.46 -0.95 17.30
N ASN A 137 1.22 -0.68 16.89
CA ASN A 137 0.52 0.54 17.24
C ASN A 137 -1.00 0.33 17.15
N GLU A 138 -1.74 0.86 18.10
CA GLU A 138 -3.20 1.01 18.07
C GLU A 138 -3.52 2.49 18.12
N ILE A 139 -4.27 3.00 17.15
CA ILE A 139 -4.64 4.41 17.12
C ILE A 139 -6.12 4.55 17.49
N ASN A 140 -6.36 5.10 18.68
CA ASN A 140 -7.70 5.52 19.15
C ASN A 140 -8.24 6.69 18.32
#